data_AF-A0A957WSS4-F1
#
_entry.id   AF-A0A957WSS4-F1
#
_cell.length_a   1.000
_cell.length_b   1.000
_cell.length_c   1.000
_cell.angle_alpha   90.00
_cell.angle_beta   90.00
_cell.angle_gamma   90.00
#
_symmetry.space_group_name_H-M   'P 1'
#
loop_
_entity.id
_entity.type
_entity.pdbx_description
1 polymer ?
#
loop_
_entity_poly.entity_id
_entity_poly.type
_entity_poly.pdbx_seq_one_letter_code
_entity_poly.pdbx_strand_id
1 'polypeptide(L)'
;MLNDNYKKTLKWIYVTVIMLVGSLSLALLSNGTVQGQGSPTPTSTPDIEAMNAGLIKATSGPCVGMYELPGLELCTVGFHLTDDVPSPGPVPTLDAQELAAQSSQVQCDGDGVSGNRVQVIYAHPPERNRYNQYLASFQQWMADMDVIFNASAAETGGTRHVRFVHDSGCKAVILNVQVSSAAMSSSDPDQMWNELKALGYNRSDRKYVVMADTTGYSLGIATKADANSFSIMKDL
;
A
#
# COMPACT_ATOMS: atom_id res chain seq x y z
N MET A 1 -27.89 40.32 -30.81
CA MET A 1 -29.14 39.73 -31.31
C MET A 1 -28.77 38.62 -32.30
N LEU A 2 -28.70 37.36 -31.84
CA LEU A 2 -28.47 36.21 -32.73
C LEU A 2 -29.77 35.86 -33.45
N ASN A 3 -29.67 35.70 -34.76
CA ASN A 3 -30.76 35.53 -35.73
C ASN A 3 -31.62 34.29 -35.41
N ASP A 4 -32.94 34.46 -35.31
CA ASP A 4 -33.94 33.45 -34.91
C ASP A 4 -34.03 32.22 -35.85
N ASN A 5 -33.35 32.26 -37.00
CA ASN A 5 -33.25 31.12 -37.91
C ASN A 5 -32.31 30.00 -37.41
N TYR A 6 -31.36 30.28 -36.51
CA TYR A 6 -30.41 29.25 -36.03
C TYR A 6 -31.01 28.31 -34.96
N LYS A 7 -32.06 28.75 -34.25
CA LYS A 7 -32.73 27.95 -33.22
C LYS A 7 -33.72 26.92 -33.79
N LYS A 8 -34.20 27.13 -35.02
CA LYS A 8 -35.17 26.23 -35.67
C LYS A 8 -34.50 25.02 -36.33
N THR A 9 -33.29 25.18 -36.87
CA THR A 9 -32.53 24.08 -37.49
C THR A 9 -31.89 23.13 -36.47
N LEU A 10 -31.48 23.62 -35.30
CA LEU A 10 -30.89 22.78 -34.24
C LEU A 10 -31.93 21.86 -33.54
N LYS A 11 -33.20 22.29 -33.49
CA LYS A 11 -34.31 21.50 -32.91
C LYS A 11 -34.70 20.29 -33.77
N TRP A 12 -34.55 20.37 -35.10
CA TRP A 12 -34.88 19.26 -36.00
C TRP A 12 -33.82 18.16 -36.02
N ILE A 13 -32.55 18.50 -35.78
CA ILE A 13 -31.44 17.53 -35.69
C ILE A 13 -31.52 16.72 -34.38
N TYR A 14 -32.01 17.33 -33.29
CA TYR A 14 -32.13 16.67 -31.99
C TYR A 14 -33.24 15.61 -31.93
N VAL A 15 -34.30 15.76 -32.73
CA VAL A 15 -35.47 14.83 -32.72
C VAL A 15 -35.21 13.58 -33.58
N THR A 16 -34.41 13.66 -34.64
CA THR A 16 -34.10 12.51 -35.50
C THR A 16 -33.02 11.60 -34.93
N VAL A 17 -32.09 12.10 -34.11
CA VAL A 17 -31.05 11.27 -33.48
C VAL A 17 -31.60 10.43 -32.32
N ILE A 18 -32.65 10.89 -31.64
CA ILE A 18 -33.24 10.18 -30.49
C ILE A 18 -34.13 8.98 -30.91
N MET A 19 -34.64 8.95 -32.14
CA MET A 19 -35.53 7.88 -32.63
C MET A 19 -34.80 6.63 -33.18
N LEU A 20 -33.46 6.64 -33.30
CA LEU A 20 -32.68 5.49 -33.82
C LEU A 20 -32.13 4.57 -32.71
N VAL A 21 -32.34 4.88 -31.44
CA VAL A 21 -31.82 4.08 -30.30
C VAL A 21 -32.91 3.19 -29.67
N GLY A 22 -34.12 3.17 -30.23
CA GLY A 22 -35.33 2.69 -29.54
C GLY A 22 -35.88 1.31 -29.91
N SER A 23 -35.22 0.46 -30.70
CA SER A 23 -35.84 -0.83 -31.05
C SER A 23 -34.85 -1.92 -31.49
N LEU A 24 -34.31 -2.66 -30.52
CA LEU A 24 -34.06 -4.09 -30.71
C LEU A 24 -33.98 -4.78 -29.33
N SER A 25 -35.08 -5.39 -28.90
CA SER A 25 -35.07 -6.38 -27.82
C SER A 25 -36.06 -7.45 -28.20
N LEU A 26 -35.55 -8.61 -28.66
CA LEU A 26 -36.26 -9.87 -28.56
C LEU A 26 -35.25 -11.00 -28.30
N ALA A 27 -35.43 -11.56 -27.10
CA ALA A 27 -34.90 -12.76 -26.47
C ALA A 27 -34.07 -13.77 -27.29
N LEU A 28 -32.93 -14.13 -26.72
CA LEU A 28 -32.37 -15.49 -26.75
C LEU A 28 -32.02 -15.89 -25.31
N LEU A 29 -32.78 -16.86 -24.78
CA LEU A 29 -32.45 -17.61 -23.57
C LEU A 29 -31.35 -18.63 -23.94
N SER A 30 -30.15 -18.44 -23.43
CA SER A 30 -29.12 -19.48 -23.37
C SER A 30 -28.54 -19.54 -21.96
N ASN A 31 -28.57 -20.74 -21.37
CA ASN A 31 -27.83 -21.06 -20.15
C ASN A 31 -26.33 -21.00 -20.47
N GLY A 32 -25.72 -19.81 -20.32
CA GLY A 32 -24.28 -19.63 -20.36
C GLY A 32 -23.72 -19.72 -18.95
N THR A 33 -22.92 -20.74 -18.68
CA THR A 33 -22.07 -20.84 -17.50
C THR A 33 -21.24 -19.57 -17.35
N VAL A 34 -21.27 -18.94 -16.18
CA VAL A 34 -20.35 -17.86 -15.80
C VAL A 34 -18.95 -18.49 -15.70
N GLN A 35 -18.22 -18.55 -16.82
CA GLN A 35 -16.78 -18.61 -16.76
C GLN A 35 -16.30 -17.20 -16.42
N GLY A 36 -15.70 -17.05 -15.24
CA GLY A 36 -14.98 -15.85 -14.87
C GLY A 36 -13.95 -15.54 -15.95
N GLN A 37 -14.21 -14.48 -16.71
CA GLN A 37 -13.18 -13.85 -17.53
C GLN A 37 -12.21 -13.21 -16.54
N GLY A 38 -11.08 -13.88 -16.32
CA GLY A 38 -9.94 -13.33 -15.61
C GLY A 38 -9.65 -11.94 -16.16
N SER A 39 -9.50 -10.98 -15.27
CA SER A 39 -8.93 -9.69 -15.64
C SER A 39 -7.61 -9.95 -16.38
N PRO A 40 -7.32 -9.28 -17.51
CA PRO A 40 -6.00 -9.39 -18.11
C PRO A 40 -5.00 -8.90 -17.08
N THR A 41 -4.17 -9.82 -16.58
CA THR A 41 -2.99 -9.51 -15.79
C THR A 41 -2.20 -8.43 -16.54
N PRO A 42 -1.83 -7.30 -15.94
CA PRO A 42 -0.88 -6.40 -16.57
C PRO A 42 0.46 -7.14 -16.68
N THR A 43 0.75 -7.71 -17.84
CA THR A 43 2.02 -8.36 -18.15
C THR A 43 3.10 -7.32 -18.44
N SER A 44 3.33 -6.39 -17.52
CA SER A 44 4.61 -5.68 -17.46
C SER A 44 5.46 -6.46 -16.47
N THR A 45 6.28 -7.39 -16.96
CA THR A 45 7.37 -7.94 -16.17
C THR A 45 8.18 -6.74 -15.66
N PRO A 46 8.31 -6.55 -14.33
CA PRO A 46 9.08 -5.43 -13.81
C PRO A 46 10.52 -5.56 -14.30
N ASP A 47 11.06 -4.47 -14.84
CA ASP A 47 12.45 -4.41 -15.24
C ASP A 47 13.33 -4.39 -13.98
N ILE A 48 13.82 -5.56 -13.60
CA ILE A 48 14.68 -5.77 -12.42
C ILE A 48 15.93 -4.89 -12.50
N GLU A 49 16.43 -4.58 -13.70
CA GLU A 49 17.58 -3.69 -13.88
C GLU A 49 17.22 -2.24 -13.53
N ALA A 50 16.06 -1.76 -14.00
CA ALA A 50 15.54 -0.45 -13.62
C ALA A 50 15.26 -0.33 -12.11
N MET A 51 14.78 -1.41 -11.47
CA MET A 51 14.51 -1.42 -10.03
C MET A 51 15.78 -1.48 -9.16
N ASN A 52 16.86 -2.05 -9.69
CA ASN A 52 18.18 -2.04 -9.06
C ASN A 52 19.03 -0.83 -9.47
N ALA A 53 18.46 0.11 -10.24
CA ALA A 53 19.17 1.31 -10.65
C ALA A 53 19.60 2.13 -9.41
N GLY A 54 20.89 2.43 -9.33
CA GLY A 54 21.49 3.14 -8.19
C GLY A 54 22.09 2.23 -7.12
N LEU A 55 21.95 0.91 -7.23
CA LEU A 55 22.71 -0.03 -6.41
C LEU A 55 24.07 -0.34 -7.05
N ILE A 56 25.11 -0.51 -6.24
CA ILE A 56 26.46 -0.86 -6.75
C ILE A 56 26.62 -2.38 -6.65
N LYS A 57 26.71 -3.06 -7.80
CA LYS A 57 26.95 -4.51 -7.81
C LYS A 57 28.36 -4.80 -7.29
N ALA A 58 28.46 -5.46 -6.13
CA ALA A 58 29.75 -5.73 -5.51
C ALA A 58 30.35 -7.04 -6.03
N THR A 59 31.52 -6.92 -6.66
CA THR A 59 32.30 -8.04 -7.20
C THR A 59 33.45 -8.46 -6.28
N SER A 60 33.65 -7.74 -5.18
CA SER A 60 34.66 -8.01 -4.15
C SER A 60 34.25 -7.36 -2.82
N GLY A 61 34.96 -7.68 -1.73
CA GLY A 61 34.67 -7.10 -0.42
C GLY A 61 33.52 -7.80 0.33
N PRO A 62 33.03 -7.21 1.44
CA PRO A 62 32.07 -7.83 2.34
C PRO A 62 30.69 -8.05 1.71
N CYS A 63 30.36 -7.32 0.63
CA CYS A 63 29.12 -7.47 -0.12
C CYS A 63 29.28 -8.29 -1.42
N VAL A 64 30.39 -9.04 -1.60
CA VAL A 64 30.61 -9.83 -2.82
C VAL A 64 29.43 -10.75 -3.13
N GLY A 65 28.88 -10.66 -4.36
CA GLY A 65 27.69 -11.41 -4.78
C GLY A 65 26.35 -10.73 -4.43
N MET A 66 26.39 -9.57 -3.80
CA MET A 66 25.24 -8.73 -3.44
C MET A 66 25.42 -7.32 -4.05
N TYR A 67 24.54 -6.40 -3.70
CA TYR A 67 24.68 -4.98 -3.98
C TYR A 67 25.08 -4.19 -2.74
N GLU A 68 25.91 -3.18 -2.92
CA GLU A 68 26.21 -2.14 -1.93
C GLU A 68 25.21 -0.99 -2.05
N LEU A 69 24.77 -0.48 -0.90
CA LEU A 69 24.00 0.75 -0.82
C LEU A 69 24.94 1.96 -0.88
N PRO A 70 24.82 2.85 -1.90
CA PRO A 70 25.71 4.00 -2.00
C PRO A 70 25.73 4.85 -0.74
N GLY A 71 26.91 5.04 -0.16
CA GLY A 71 27.10 5.85 1.05
C GLY A 71 26.84 5.14 2.38
N LEU A 72 26.57 3.82 2.37
CA LEU A 72 26.40 2.99 3.56
C LEU A 72 27.26 1.72 3.43
N GLU A 73 27.89 1.27 4.52
CA GLU A 73 28.58 -0.03 4.57
C GLU A 73 27.59 -1.19 4.77
N LEU A 74 26.52 -1.22 3.98
CA LEU A 74 25.42 -2.18 4.08
C LEU A 74 25.17 -2.87 2.75
N CYS A 75 24.94 -4.18 2.81
CA CYS A 75 24.66 -5.01 1.65
C CYS A 75 23.16 -5.22 1.48
N THR A 76 22.69 -5.29 0.23
CA THR A 76 21.34 -5.72 -0.13
C THR A 76 21.41 -6.76 -1.24
N VAL A 77 20.53 -7.75 -1.20
CA VAL A 77 20.33 -8.73 -2.27
C VAL A 77 19.82 -8.09 -3.57
N GLY A 78 19.41 -6.82 -3.51
CA GLY A 78 18.72 -6.14 -4.61
C GLY A 78 17.28 -6.64 -4.75
N PHE A 79 16.51 -5.98 -5.60
CA PHE A 79 15.22 -6.50 -6.02
C PHE A 79 15.48 -7.78 -6.81
N HIS A 80 14.94 -8.89 -6.31
CA HIS A 80 14.96 -10.18 -6.96
C HIS A 80 13.56 -10.76 -6.87
N LEU A 81 13.04 -11.25 -8.00
CA LEU A 81 11.85 -12.08 -8.00
C LEU A 81 12.32 -13.47 -7.56
N THR A 82 12.32 -13.77 -6.25
CA THR A 82 12.48 -15.17 -5.84
C THR A 82 11.28 -15.95 -6.33
N ASP A 83 11.51 -16.94 -7.20
CA ASP A 83 10.64 -18.11 -7.31
C ASP A 83 10.81 -19.06 -6.10
N ASP A 84 11.73 -18.77 -5.17
CA ASP A 84 12.05 -19.56 -3.97
C ASP A 84 11.45 -18.97 -2.68
N VAL A 85 10.15 -18.68 -2.67
CA VAL A 85 9.41 -18.69 -1.39
C VAL A 85 8.95 -20.14 -1.18
N PRO A 86 9.39 -20.84 -0.12
CA PRO A 86 8.84 -22.16 0.20
C PRO A 86 7.32 -22.05 0.27
N SER A 87 6.62 -22.88 -0.51
CA SER A 87 5.17 -23.00 -0.42
C SER A 87 4.79 -23.12 1.06
N PRO A 88 3.88 -22.28 1.58
CA PRO A 88 3.37 -22.47 2.93
C PRO A 88 2.89 -23.92 3.04
N GLY A 89 3.40 -24.65 4.04
CA GLY A 89 2.85 -25.97 4.37
C GLY A 89 1.35 -25.87 4.67
N PRO A 90 0.63 -27.00 4.74
CA PRO A 90 -0.81 -26.98 5.00
C PRO A 90 -1.14 -26.15 6.24
N VAL A 91 -1.76 -25.00 6.03
CA VAL A 91 -2.28 -24.16 7.11
C VAL A 91 -3.52 -24.84 7.71
N PRO A 92 -3.64 -24.90 9.05
CA PRO A 92 -4.86 -25.38 9.69
C PRO A 92 -6.07 -24.62 9.16
N THR A 93 -7.12 -25.33 8.76
CA THR A 93 -8.38 -24.71 8.32
C THR A 93 -9.11 -24.15 9.54
N LEU A 94 -8.99 -22.85 9.77
CA LEU A 94 -9.89 -22.10 10.63
C LEU A 94 -11.04 -21.53 9.77
N ASP A 95 -12.24 -21.40 10.34
CA ASP A 95 -13.38 -20.82 9.64
C ASP A 95 -13.02 -19.43 9.09
N ALA A 96 -13.36 -19.15 7.82
CA ALA A 96 -12.95 -17.92 7.14
C ALA A 96 -13.35 -16.63 7.87
N GLN A 97 -14.40 -16.70 8.69
CA GLN A 97 -14.91 -15.58 9.49
C GLN A 97 -14.11 -15.38 10.78
N GLU A 98 -13.56 -16.46 11.35
CA GLU A 98 -12.65 -16.42 12.49
C GLU A 98 -11.23 -16.08 12.05
N LEU A 99 -10.82 -16.57 10.87
CA LEU A 99 -9.59 -16.16 10.20
C LEU A 99 -9.62 -14.66 9.88
N ALA A 100 -10.71 -14.12 9.30
CA ALA A 100 -10.82 -12.68 9.01
C ALA A 100 -10.90 -11.79 10.27
N ALA A 101 -11.45 -12.32 11.37
CA ALA A 101 -11.54 -11.60 12.65
C ALA A 101 -10.19 -11.60 13.40
N GLN A 102 -9.42 -12.69 13.33
CA GLN A 102 -8.07 -12.80 13.91
C GLN A 102 -6.98 -12.23 12.99
N SER A 103 -7.19 -12.23 11.67
CA SER A 103 -6.14 -11.88 10.70
C SER A 103 -5.74 -10.42 10.75
N SER A 104 -6.57 -9.53 11.32
CA SER A 104 -6.26 -8.10 11.45
C SER A 104 -5.84 -7.68 12.87
N GLN A 105 -5.63 -8.65 13.76
CA GLN A 105 -5.16 -8.40 15.12
C GLN A 105 -3.64 -8.41 15.18
N VAL A 106 -3.08 -7.39 15.82
CA VAL A 106 -1.66 -7.36 16.21
C VAL A 106 -1.52 -7.96 17.62
N GLN A 107 -0.30 -8.30 18.02
CA GLN A 107 -0.04 -8.69 19.40
C GLN A 107 -0.53 -7.62 20.39
N CYS A 108 -1.46 -8.00 21.26
CA CYS A 108 -1.93 -7.15 22.35
C CYS A 108 -0.77 -6.92 23.36
N ASP A 109 -0.25 -5.70 23.44
CA ASP A 109 0.82 -5.32 24.38
C ASP A 109 0.36 -4.17 25.28
N GLY A 110 0.04 -4.51 26.54
CA GLY A 110 -0.39 -3.56 27.56
C GLY A 110 -1.70 -2.87 27.20
N ASP A 111 -1.73 -1.55 27.37
CA ASP A 111 -2.87 -0.68 27.07
C ASP A 111 -2.92 -0.24 25.58
N GLY A 112 -2.00 -0.74 24.76
CA GLY A 112 -1.87 -0.36 23.36
C GLY A 112 -1.32 1.04 23.10
N VAL A 113 -0.94 1.82 24.11
CA VAL A 113 -0.50 3.22 23.93
C VAL A 113 0.73 3.57 24.76
N SER A 114 0.89 3.05 25.96
CA SER A 114 2.02 3.38 26.84
C SER A 114 3.35 2.80 26.36
N GLY A 115 4.45 3.51 26.65
CA GLY A 115 5.80 3.09 26.29
C GLY A 115 6.16 3.27 24.81
N ASN A 116 7.26 2.65 24.38
CA ASN A 116 7.70 2.71 22.98
C ASN A 116 6.75 1.92 22.07
N ARG A 117 6.22 2.59 21.04
CA ARG A 117 5.24 2.02 20.12
C ARG A 117 5.53 2.37 18.66
N VAL A 118 5.03 1.53 17.75
CA VAL A 118 4.94 1.82 16.32
C VAL A 118 3.55 2.40 16.04
N GLN A 119 3.50 3.64 15.56
CA GLN A 119 2.26 4.31 15.15
C GLN A 119 2.15 4.30 13.62
N VAL A 120 1.00 3.87 13.12
CA VAL A 120 0.74 3.84 11.69
C VAL A 120 -0.02 5.10 11.28
N ILE A 121 0.40 5.68 10.17
CA ILE A 121 -0.23 6.84 9.53
C ILE A 121 -0.63 6.42 8.12
N TYR A 122 -1.84 6.75 7.70
CA TYR A 122 -2.22 6.81 6.31
C TYR A 122 -2.15 8.28 5.90
N ALA A 123 -1.15 8.63 5.08
CA ALA A 123 -0.97 9.97 4.58
C ALA A 123 -1.64 10.09 3.21
N HIS A 124 -2.44 11.13 3.01
CA HIS A 124 -3.16 11.33 1.75
C HIS A 124 -3.13 12.81 1.32
N PRO A 125 -3.16 13.12 0.01
CA PRO A 125 -3.25 14.50 -0.43
C PRO A 125 -4.70 15.03 -0.30
N PRO A 126 -4.95 16.34 -0.38
CA PRO A 126 -6.28 16.90 -0.14
C PRO A 126 -7.35 16.38 -1.11
N GLU A 127 -6.97 16.10 -2.35
CA GLU A 127 -7.86 15.66 -3.42
C GLU A 127 -8.24 14.17 -3.36
N ARG A 128 -7.57 13.38 -2.52
CA ARG A 128 -7.81 11.94 -2.43
C ARG A 128 -7.68 11.45 -1.00
N ASN A 129 -8.77 10.91 -0.48
CA ASN A 129 -8.78 10.19 0.78
C ASN A 129 -9.52 8.87 0.59
N ARG A 130 -8.77 7.76 0.61
CA ARG A 130 -9.26 6.39 0.50
C ARG A 130 -9.16 5.63 1.84
N TYR A 131 -9.06 6.36 2.96
CA TYR A 131 -8.88 5.76 4.30
C TYR A 131 -9.95 4.72 4.62
N ASN A 132 -11.24 5.06 4.48
CA ASN A 132 -12.34 4.13 4.79
C ASN A 132 -12.39 2.93 3.84
N GLN A 133 -11.86 3.07 2.62
CA GLN A 133 -11.81 1.98 1.64
C GLN A 133 -10.76 0.94 2.00
N TYR A 134 -9.63 1.36 2.58
CA TYR A 134 -8.47 0.50 2.82
C TYR A 134 -8.15 0.27 4.31
N LEU A 135 -8.92 0.83 5.25
CA LEU A 135 -8.66 0.67 6.69
C LEU A 135 -8.49 -0.79 7.11
N ALA A 136 -9.37 -1.67 6.63
CA ALA A 136 -9.27 -3.10 6.93
C ALA A 136 -7.98 -3.71 6.37
N SER A 137 -7.56 -3.32 5.16
CA SER A 137 -6.31 -3.74 4.55
C SER A 137 -5.09 -3.22 5.31
N PHE A 138 -5.10 -1.95 5.74
CA PHE A 138 -4.03 -1.39 6.55
C PHE A 138 -3.87 -2.15 7.87
N GLN A 139 -4.97 -2.47 8.56
CA GLN A 139 -4.94 -3.27 9.78
C GLN A 139 -4.42 -4.69 9.53
N GLN A 140 -4.86 -5.31 8.43
CA GLN A 140 -4.37 -6.62 8.00
C GLN A 140 -2.85 -6.61 7.80
N TRP A 141 -2.32 -5.64 7.05
CA TRP A 141 -0.89 -5.57 6.79
C TRP A 141 -0.06 -5.37 8.07
N MET A 142 -0.59 -4.70 9.10
CA MET A 142 0.10 -4.58 10.39
C MET A 142 0.14 -5.89 11.16
N ALA A 143 -0.95 -6.67 11.10
CA ALA A 143 -0.96 -8.01 11.66
C ALA A 143 0.03 -8.92 10.91
N ASP A 144 0.05 -8.86 9.58
CA ASP A 144 0.99 -9.62 8.75
C ASP A 144 2.45 -9.25 9.06
N MET A 145 2.74 -7.96 9.25
CA MET A 145 4.06 -7.51 9.69
C MET A 145 4.45 -8.13 11.04
N ASP A 146 3.57 -8.12 12.03
CA ASP A 146 3.85 -8.73 13.33
C ASP A 146 4.17 -10.22 13.20
N VAL A 147 3.39 -10.95 12.41
CA VAL A 147 3.61 -12.37 12.11
C VAL A 147 4.98 -12.61 11.47
N ILE A 148 5.35 -11.82 10.45
CA ILE A 148 6.65 -11.94 9.78
C ILE A 148 7.80 -11.68 10.75
N PHE A 149 7.73 -10.61 11.54
CA PHE A 149 8.78 -10.29 12.52
C PHE A 149 8.94 -11.39 13.56
N ASN A 150 7.84 -11.98 14.01
CA ASN A 150 7.90 -13.07 14.98
C ASN A 150 8.41 -14.37 14.36
N ALA A 151 8.02 -14.68 13.11
CA ALA A 151 8.53 -15.82 12.37
C ALA A 151 10.06 -15.72 12.16
N SER A 152 10.56 -14.55 11.75
CA SER A 152 12.01 -14.32 11.62
C SER A 152 12.75 -14.47 12.96
N ALA A 153 12.15 -14.05 14.08
CA ALA A 153 12.74 -14.28 15.39
C ALA A 153 12.77 -15.78 15.75
N ALA A 154 11.72 -16.52 15.40
CA ALA A 154 11.60 -17.95 15.67
C ALA A 154 12.70 -18.78 14.96
N GLU A 155 13.14 -18.37 13.77
CA GLU A 155 14.29 -18.98 13.06
C GLU A 155 15.58 -18.95 13.89
N THR A 156 15.71 -17.97 14.79
CA THR A 156 16.85 -17.85 15.73
C THR A 156 16.53 -18.35 17.14
N GLY A 157 15.41 -19.07 17.32
CA GLY A 157 14.94 -19.59 18.60
C GLY A 157 14.33 -18.54 19.53
N GLY A 158 14.03 -17.34 19.02
CA GLY A 158 13.46 -16.23 19.76
C GLY A 158 11.97 -16.01 19.48
N THR A 159 11.42 -14.98 20.11
CA THR A 159 10.11 -14.40 19.76
C THR A 159 10.26 -12.89 19.66
N ARG A 160 9.57 -12.27 18.70
CA ARG A 160 9.60 -10.82 18.54
C ARG A 160 8.35 -10.30 17.88
N HIS A 161 7.53 -9.63 18.68
CA HIS A 161 6.35 -8.91 18.21
C HIS A 161 6.63 -7.42 18.03
N VAL A 162 5.99 -6.83 17.03
CA VAL A 162 5.95 -5.39 16.81
C VAL A 162 4.94 -4.77 17.76
N ARG A 163 5.39 -3.81 18.56
CA ARG A 163 4.54 -3.13 19.55
C ARG A 163 3.78 -1.99 18.90
N PHE A 164 2.74 -2.32 18.12
CA PHE A 164 1.90 -1.31 17.49
C PHE A 164 1.06 -0.54 18.50
N VAL A 165 0.71 0.71 18.18
CA VAL A 165 -0.41 1.38 18.83
C VAL A 165 -1.69 0.65 18.41
N HIS A 166 -2.48 0.19 19.37
CA HIS A 166 -3.69 -0.59 19.10
C HIS A 166 -4.90 -0.16 19.94
N ASP A 167 -6.09 -0.52 19.50
CA ASP A 167 -7.34 -0.33 20.24
C ASP A 167 -7.63 -1.48 21.23
N SER A 168 -8.77 -1.45 21.91
CA SER A 168 -9.16 -2.50 22.86
C SER A 168 -9.45 -3.86 22.19
N GLY A 169 -9.61 -3.89 20.86
CA GLY A 169 -9.74 -5.11 20.07
C GLY A 169 -8.42 -5.60 19.47
N CYS A 170 -7.29 -5.00 19.88
CA CYS A 170 -5.95 -5.27 19.39
C CYS A 170 -5.79 -5.10 17.87
N LYS A 171 -6.56 -4.17 17.29
CA LYS A 171 -6.33 -3.73 15.92
C LYS A 171 -5.40 -2.53 15.95
N ALA A 172 -4.44 -2.49 15.02
CA ALA A 172 -3.56 -1.34 14.88
C ALA A 172 -4.39 -0.06 14.64
N VAL A 173 -4.07 1.01 15.37
CA VAL A 173 -4.66 2.33 15.17
C VAL A 173 -3.98 2.98 13.98
N ILE A 174 -4.74 3.24 12.92
CA ILE A 174 -4.26 3.91 11.71
C ILE A 174 -4.69 5.38 11.77
N LEU A 175 -3.76 6.31 11.74
CA LEU A 175 -4.08 7.74 11.75
C LEU A 175 -4.36 8.22 10.31
N ASN A 176 -5.53 8.80 10.07
CA ASN A 176 -5.85 9.41 8.78
C ASN A 176 -5.30 10.85 8.74
N VAL A 177 -4.28 11.11 7.90
CA VAL A 177 -3.56 12.39 7.88
C VAL A 177 -3.54 12.97 6.48
N GLN A 178 -4.14 14.15 6.34
CA GLN A 178 -3.97 14.95 5.14
C GLN A 178 -2.61 15.65 5.17
N VAL A 179 -1.86 15.54 4.09
CA VAL A 179 -0.61 16.30 3.84
C VAL A 179 -0.73 17.07 2.53
N SER A 180 0.19 18.00 2.27
CA SER A 180 0.25 18.71 1.01
C SER A 180 0.54 17.78 -0.17
N SER A 181 0.07 18.14 -1.37
CA SER A 181 0.42 17.39 -2.58
C SER A 181 1.93 17.41 -2.86
N ALA A 182 2.65 18.41 -2.33
CA ALA A 182 4.11 18.50 -2.43
C ALA A 182 4.81 17.42 -1.57
N ALA A 183 4.33 17.18 -0.35
CA ALA A 183 4.78 16.07 0.50
C ALA A 183 4.57 14.68 -0.12
N MET A 184 3.62 14.54 -1.05
CA MET A 184 3.41 13.29 -1.80
C MET A 184 4.41 13.04 -2.92
N SER A 185 5.25 14.04 -3.26
CA SER A 185 6.25 13.87 -4.30
C SER A 185 7.29 12.82 -3.90
N SER A 186 7.55 11.85 -4.78
CA SER A 186 8.64 10.90 -4.61
C SER A 186 10.02 11.52 -4.81
N SER A 187 10.11 12.69 -5.44
CA SER A 187 11.38 13.38 -5.74
C SER A 187 12.03 14.01 -4.51
N ASP A 188 11.26 14.25 -3.44
CA ASP A 188 11.74 14.89 -2.22
C ASP A 188 11.04 14.27 -1.00
N PRO A 189 11.51 13.11 -0.52
CA PRO A 189 10.91 12.43 0.62
C PRO A 189 11.03 13.24 1.93
N ASP A 190 11.91 14.25 2.00
CA ASP A 190 12.04 15.09 3.20
C ASP A 190 10.84 16.00 3.43
N GLN A 191 10.08 16.34 2.39
CA GLN A 191 8.86 17.15 2.54
C GLN A 191 7.79 16.43 3.37
N MET A 192 7.54 15.15 3.10
CA MET A 192 6.64 14.32 3.91
C MET A 192 7.06 14.33 5.38
N TRP A 193 8.36 14.15 5.64
CA TRP A 193 8.89 14.13 7.00
C TRP A 193 8.73 15.44 7.74
N ASN A 194 9.09 16.55 7.09
CA ASN A 194 9.02 17.86 7.70
C ASN A 194 7.56 18.24 7.98
N GLU A 195 6.66 17.91 7.07
CA GLU A 195 5.23 18.18 7.24
C GLU A 195 4.62 17.34 8.38
N LEU A 196 4.86 16.04 8.43
CA LEU A 196 4.38 15.20 9.53
C LEU A 196 4.95 15.66 10.88
N LYS A 197 6.22 16.08 10.94
CA LYS A 197 6.79 16.68 12.16
C LYS A 197 6.11 17.99 12.53
N ALA A 198 5.82 18.85 11.56
CA ALA A 198 5.10 20.11 11.78
C ALA A 198 3.66 19.87 12.28
N LEU A 199 3.03 18.77 11.87
CA LEU A 199 1.74 18.30 12.37
C LEU A 199 1.80 17.65 13.77
N GLY A 200 3.00 17.51 14.36
CA GLY A 200 3.20 16.97 15.71
C GLY A 200 3.51 15.47 15.78
N TYR A 201 3.74 14.80 14.65
CA TYR A 201 4.15 13.39 14.60
C TYR A 201 5.67 13.26 14.80
N ASN A 202 6.15 13.66 15.99
CA ASN A 202 7.57 13.76 16.32
C ASN A 202 7.92 13.28 17.74
N ARG A 203 7.06 12.43 18.33
CA ARG A 203 7.28 11.89 19.67
C ARG A 203 8.48 10.93 19.70
N SER A 204 9.30 11.02 20.73
CA SER A 204 10.49 10.17 20.91
C SER A 204 10.17 8.73 21.33
N ASP A 205 8.96 8.50 21.87
CA ASP A 205 8.45 7.17 22.23
C ASP A 205 7.63 6.53 21.11
N ARG A 206 7.71 7.08 19.89
CA ARG A 206 7.01 6.58 18.70
C ARG A 206 7.96 6.41 17.53
N LYS A 207 7.89 5.25 16.91
CA LYS A 207 8.35 5.05 15.53
C LYS A 207 7.13 5.09 14.62
N TYR A 208 7.28 5.64 13.43
CA TYR A 208 6.15 5.86 12.55
C TYR A 208 6.29 5.06 11.27
N VAL A 209 5.20 4.40 10.87
CA VAL A 209 5.04 3.76 9.55
C VAL A 209 3.99 4.56 8.80
N VAL A 210 4.26 4.98 7.57
CA VAL A 210 3.28 5.74 6.76
C VAL A 210 2.99 5.05 5.48
N MET A 211 1.71 4.80 5.28
CA MET A 211 1.11 4.35 4.05
C MET A 211 0.74 5.62 3.27
N ALA A 212 1.55 5.96 2.27
CA ALA A 212 1.32 7.16 1.48
C ALA A 212 0.42 6.86 0.28
N ASP A 213 -0.67 7.62 0.15
CA ASP A 213 -1.58 7.54 -0.99
C ASP A 213 -1.02 8.32 -2.19
N THR A 214 -0.25 7.63 -3.03
CA THR A 214 0.41 8.21 -4.20
C THR A 214 -0.18 7.68 -5.51
N THR A 215 -0.06 8.43 -6.62
CA THR A 215 -0.33 7.90 -7.97
C THR A 215 0.94 7.43 -8.65
N GLY A 216 0.97 6.20 -9.12
CA GLY A 216 2.06 5.64 -9.93
C GLY A 216 2.59 4.35 -9.35
N TYR A 217 3.36 3.59 -10.14
CA TYR A 217 4.07 2.41 -9.66
C TYR A 217 5.17 2.82 -8.69
N SER A 218 4.85 2.86 -7.40
CA SER A 218 5.82 3.06 -6.34
C SER A 218 5.88 1.80 -5.49
N LEU A 219 6.70 0.86 -5.90
CA LEU A 219 7.10 -0.28 -5.06
C LEU A 219 8.29 0.20 -4.21
N GLY A 220 8.10 0.36 -2.89
CA GLY A 220 9.24 0.67 -2.04
C GLY A 220 8.93 1.00 -0.59
N ILE A 221 9.83 0.59 0.29
CA ILE A 221 9.93 1.04 1.67
C ILE A 221 11.05 2.10 1.72
N ALA A 222 10.73 3.34 2.08
CA ALA A 222 11.73 4.36 2.35
C ALA A 222 11.92 4.50 3.86
N THR A 223 13.13 4.25 4.37
CA THR A 223 13.42 4.42 5.80
C THR A 223 14.38 5.59 6.00
N LYS A 224 13.98 6.55 6.86
CA LYS A 224 14.88 7.60 7.34
C LYS A 224 15.36 7.26 8.74
N ALA A 225 16.67 7.10 8.90
CA ALA A 225 17.30 6.89 10.20
C ALA A 225 17.50 8.23 10.93
N ASP A 226 16.60 8.57 11.84
CA ASP A 226 16.81 9.58 12.87
C ASP A 226 16.26 9.09 14.23
N ALA A 227 16.40 9.87 15.30
CA ALA A 227 15.88 9.51 16.63
C ALA A 227 14.37 9.16 16.61
N ASN A 228 13.63 9.69 15.63
CA ASN A 228 12.19 9.48 15.39
C ASN A 228 11.94 8.71 14.07
N SER A 229 12.83 7.77 13.75
CA SER A 229 12.88 7.05 12.47
C SER A 229 11.51 6.65 11.93
N PHE A 230 11.36 6.87 10.64
CA PHE A 230 10.10 6.75 9.92
C PHE A 230 10.29 5.84 8.70
N SER A 231 9.39 4.87 8.52
CA SER A 231 9.29 4.05 7.32
C SER A 231 8.07 4.43 6.47
N ILE A 232 8.27 4.84 5.22
CA ILE A 232 7.20 5.03 4.23
C ILE A 232 6.99 3.72 3.50
N MET A 233 5.81 3.13 3.59
CA MET A 233 5.28 2.19 2.61
C MET A 233 4.48 2.98 1.59
N LYS A 234 4.84 2.87 0.31
CA LYS A 234 4.05 3.41 -0.79
C LYS A 234 3.37 2.24 -1.46
N ASP A 235 2.05 2.22 -1.51
CA ASP A 235 1.27 1.25 -2.29
C ASP A 235 -0.09 1.87 -2.70
N LEU A 236 -0.53 1.51 -3.91
CA LEU A 236 -1.81 1.79 -4.63
C LEU A 236 -1.87 2.94 -5.64
#